data_AF-A0A958WXZ8-F1
#
_entry.id   AF-A0A958WXZ8-F1
#
_cell.length_a   1.000
_cell.length_b   1.000
_cell.length_c   1.000
_cell.angle_alpha   90.00
_cell.angle_beta   90.00
_cell.angle_gamma   90.00
#
_symmetry.space_group_name_H-M   'P 1'
#
loop_
_entity.id
_entity.type
_entity.pdbx_description
1 polymer ?
#
loop_
_entity_poly.entity_id
_entity_poly.type
_entity_poly.pdbx_seq_one_letter_code
_entity_poly.pdbx_strand_id
1 'polypeptide(L)'
;MLKFFRQNITTKSDEELVQAYQASGDLEVLGTLYERYVELVYGVCLKYFKDSTKAEDAVMNIFEFLVEKVKTQDIRQFRPWLHVVAKNHCLMQLRKKNLTVPYDDLPPSAQAEIVHSAGAVHPMEVFEENGEEQALKECLEKLPPQQKHCVEQFYFQNKSYKAIADLTGEELGLVRSNIQNGRRNLRICVEKKVGVR
;
A
#
# COMPACT_ATOMS: atom_id res chain seq x y z
N MET A 1 -0.94 -13.62 -21.63
CA MET A 1 -0.39 -14.95 -21.29
C MET A 1 0.98 -14.73 -20.67
N LEU A 2 1.02 -14.33 -19.38
CA LEU A 2 2.26 -14.15 -18.63
C LEU A 2 2.72 -15.54 -18.16
N LYS A 3 3.42 -16.28 -19.03
CA LYS A 3 4.12 -17.52 -18.64
C LYS A 3 5.52 -17.16 -18.16
N PHE A 4 5.59 -16.47 -17.03
CA PHE A 4 6.85 -16.31 -16.30
C PHE A 4 6.77 -17.14 -15.04
N PHE A 5 7.71 -18.08 -14.96
CA PHE A 5 8.00 -18.98 -13.85
C PHE A 5 7.03 -20.15 -13.67
N ARG A 6 7.63 -21.20 -13.12
CA ARG A 6 7.21 -22.60 -13.21
C ARG A 6 6.40 -22.85 -11.94
N GLN A 7 5.17 -23.33 -12.08
CA GLN A 7 4.30 -23.78 -10.98
C GLN A 7 5.01 -24.80 -10.06
N ASN A 8 5.83 -24.30 -9.14
CA ASN A 8 6.30 -25.04 -8.01
C ASN A 8 5.19 -24.94 -6.98
N ILE A 9 4.38 -25.99 -6.90
CA ILE A 9 3.40 -26.18 -5.84
C ILE A 9 4.20 -26.43 -4.55
N THR A 10 4.72 -25.35 -3.98
CA THR A 10 5.37 -25.34 -2.68
C THR A 10 4.29 -25.45 -1.60
N THR A 11 4.48 -26.39 -0.67
CA THR A 11 3.59 -26.63 0.47
C THR A 11 3.73 -25.58 1.58
N LYS A 12 4.70 -24.67 1.47
CA LYS A 12 5.00 -23.68 2.51
C LYS A 12 3.93 -22.57 2.56
N SER A 13 3.62 -22.08 3.75
CA SER A 13 2.79 -20.87 3.92
C SER A 13 3.52 -19.63 3.38
N ASP A 14 2.79 -18.54 3.19
CA ASP A 14 3.40 -17.28 2.79
C ASP A 14 4.38 -16.75 3.85
N GLU A 15 4.01 -16.87 5.13
CA GLU A 15 4.85 -16.48 6.26
C GLU A 15 6.16 -17.27 6.28
N GLU A 16 6.10 -18.58 6.02
CA GLU A 16 7.30 -19.43 5.93
C GLU A 16 8.22 -19.02 4.76
N LEU A 17 7.64 -18.64 3.62
CA LEU A 17 8.42 -18.16 2.47
C LEU A 17 9.03 -16.78 2.72
N VAL A 18 8.31 -15.87 3.37
CA VAL A 18 8.84 -14.55 3.79
C VAL A 18 10.03 -14.75 4.74
N GLN A 19 9.88 -15.56 5.78
CA GLN A 19 10.96 -15.82 6.75
C GLN A 19 12.17 -16.49 6.09
N ALA A 20 11.93 -17.48 5.22
CA ALA A 20 12.99 -18.15 4.48
C ALA A 20 13.76 -17.15 3.60
N TYR A 21 13.06 -16.26 2.89
CA TYR A 21 13.70 -15.23 2.07
C TYR A 21 14.47 -14.20 2.90
N GLN A 22 13.93 -13.77 4.04
CA GLN A 22 14.62 -12.83 4.94
C GLN A 22 15.93 -13.41 5.47
N ALA A 23 15.97 -14.72 5.73
CA ALA A 23 17.16 -15.40 6.21
C ALA A 23 18.18 -15.69 5.09
N SER A 24 17.74 -16.13 3.91
CA SER A 24 18.63 -16.59 2.84
C SER A 24 18.99 -15.51 1.83
N GLY A 25 18.09 -14.57 1.57
CA GLY A 25 18.16 -13.63 0.45
C GLY A 25 18.01 -14.28 -0.93
N ASP A 26 17.59 -15.55 -1.00
CA ASP A 26 17.49 -16.34 -2.22
C ASP A 26 16.30 -15.91 -3.10
N LEU A 27 16.60 -15.45 -4.32
CA LEU A 27 15.60 -14.96 -5.26
C LEU A 27 14.62 -16.04 -5.74
N GLU A 28 14.99 -17.33 -5.69
CA GLU A 28 14.05 -18.40 -6.04
C GLU A 28 12.92 -18.51 -5.00
N VAL A 29 13.23 -18.29 -3.72
CA VAL A 29 12.24 -18.26 -2.63
C VAL A 29 11.28 -17.09 -2.81
N LEU A 30 11.80 -15.89 -3.11
CA LEU A 30 10.96 -14.72 -3.36
C LEU A 30 10.14 -14.87 -4.64
N GLY A 31 10.73 -15.42 -5.71
CA GLY A 31 10.04 -15.72 -6.96
C GLY A 31 8.86 -16.65 -6.74
N THR A 32 9.07 -17.72 -5.97
CA THR A 32 8.02 -18.69 -5.61
C THR A 32 6.86 -18.03 -4.85
N LEU A 33 7.17 -17.15 -3.89
CA LEU A 33 6.16 -16.40 -3.15
C LEU A 33 5.41 -15.42 -4.07
N TYR A 34 6.13 -14.69 -4.92
CA TYR A 34 5.54 -13.68 -5.80
C TYR A 34 4.67 -14.29 -6.90
N GLU A 35 5.05 -15.45 -7.45
CA GLU A 35 4.31 -16.17 -8.50
C GLU A 35 2.85 -16.42 -8.10
N ARG A 36 2.59 -16.72 -6.82
CA ARG A 36 1.24 -16.88 -6.26
C ARG A 36 0.35 -15.65 -6.42
N TYR A 37 0.95 -14.47 -6.59
CA TYR A 37 0.29 -13.16 -6.55
C TYR A 37 0.48 -12.34 -7.81
N VAL A 38 1.14 -12.87 -8.85
CA VAL A 38 1.34 -12.16 -10.12
C VAL A 38 0.02 -11.67 -10.71
N GLU A 39 -1.02 -12.50 -10.72
CA GLU A 39 -2.35 -12.12 -11.24
C GLU A 39 -3.01 -11.01 -10.40
N LEU A 40 -2.86 -11.06 -9.07
CA LEU A 40 -3.34 -10.00 -8.18
C LEU A 40 -2.64 -8.67 -8.48
N VAL A 41 -1.30 -8.69 -8.57
CA VAL A 41 -0.52 -7.49 -8.83
C VAL A 41 -0.83 -6.94 -10.22
N TYR A 42 -0.94 -7.79 -11.23
CA TYR A 42 -1.33 -7.40 -12.58
C TYR A 42 -2.72 -6.77 -12.61
N GLY A 43 -3.71 -7.37 -11.94
CA GLY A 43 -5.07 -6.84 -11.83
C GLY A 43 -5.12 -5.46 -11.18
N VAL A 44 -4.36 -5.25 -10.10
CA VAL A 44 -4.20 -3.94 -9.47
C VAL A 44 -3.59 -2.94 -10.45
N CYS A 45 -2.48 -3.28 -11.10
CA CYS A 45 -1.81 -2.38 -12.04
C CYS A 45 -2.69 -2.02 -13.24
N LEU A 46 -3.42 -2.98 -13.79
CA LEU A 46 -4.34 -2.78 -14.89
C LEU A 46 -5.49 -1.86 -14.51
N LYS A 47 -6.05 -2.00 -13.30
CA LYS A 47 -7.10 -1.11 -12.75
C LYS A 47 -6.66 0.36 -12.76
N TYR A 48 -5.41 0.63 -12.35
CA TYR A 48 -4.89 2.01 -12.24
C TYR A 48 -4.40 2.57 -13.57
N PHE A 49 -3.64 1.81 -14.35
CA PHE A 49 -3.05 2.31 -15.60
C PHE A 49 -4.00 2.27 -16.79
N LYS A 50 -4.99 1.37 -16.78
CA LYS A 50 -5.90 1.10 -17.91
C LYS A 50 -5.14 0.81 -19.22
N ASP A 51 -3.96 0.22 -19.10
CA ASP A 51 -3.01 -0.06 -20.16
C ASP A 51 -2.30 -1.37 -19.80
N SER A 52 -2.43 -2.39 -20.66
CA SER A 52 -1.89 -3.72 -20.39
C SER A 52 -0.36 -3.74 -20.38
N THR A 53 0.29 -3.03 -21.30
CA THR A 53 1.75 -2.98 -21.39
C THR A 53 2.35 -2.33 -20.16
N LYS A 54 1.79 -1.19 -19.72
CA LYS A 54 2.24 -0.55 -18.47
C LYS A 54 1.98 -1.42 -17.23
N ALA A 55 0.90 -2.20 -17.24
CA ALA A 55 0.62 -3.11 -16.14
C ALA A 55 1.62 -4.27 -16.10
N GLU A 56 2.00 -4.85 -17.24
CA GLU A 56 3.05 -5.88 -17.34
C GLU A 56 4.40 -5.35 -16.86
N ASP A 57 4.80 -4.14 -17.30
CA ASP A 57 6.04 -3.49 -16.85
C ASP A 57 6.03 -3.26 -15.33
N ALA A 58 4.91 -2.81 -14.77
CA ALA A 58 4.78 -2.55 -13.34
C ALA A 58 4.88 -3.82 -12.49
N VAL A 59 4.36 -4.95 -12.97
CA VAL A 59 4.52 -6.25 -12.29
C VAL A 59 6.01 -6.59 -12.13
N MET A 60 6.84 -6.31 -13.13
CA MET A 60 8.28 -6.55 -13.07
C MET A 60 8.97 -5.57 -12.11
N ASN A 61 8.64 -4.29 -12.21
CA ASN A 61 9.21 -3.26 -11.33
C ASN A 61 8.86 -3.49 -9.84
N ILE A 62 7.66 -4.00 -9.57
CA ILE A 62 7.24 -4.35 -8.22
C ILE A 62 8.09 -5.51 -7.70
N PHE A 63 8.34 -6.54 -8.50
CA PHE A 63 9.21 -7.65 -8.08
C PHE A 63 10.60 -7.16 -7.68
N GLU A 64 11.22 -6.28 -8.48
CA GLU A 64 12.52 -5.68 -8.16
C GLU A 64 12.47 -4.92 -6.83
N PHE A 65 11.41 -4.15 -6.58
CA PHE A 65 11.21 -3.48 -5.30
C PHE A 65 11.08 -4.47 -4.11
N LEU A 66 10.46 -5.63 -4.32
CA LEU A 66 10.31 -6.65 -3.27
C LEU A 66 11.66 -7.23 -2.81
N VAL A 67 12.66 -7.31 -3.71
CA VAL A 67 13.99 -7.86 -3.41
C VAL A 67 14.63 -7.15 -2.21
N GLU A 68 14.46 -5.84 -2.11
CA GLU A 68 14.98 -5.07 -0.99
C GLU A 68 14.00 -4.99 0.19
N LYS A 69 12.70 -4.81 -0.07
CA LYS A 69 11.73 -4.52 0.99
C LYS A 69 11.36 -5.72 1.83
N VAL A 70 11.23 -6.90 1.24
CA VAL A 70 10.86 -8.11 2.01
C VAL A 70 11.94 -8.44 3.05
N LYS A 71 13.22 -8.16 2.75
CA LYS A 71 14.34 -8.37 3.68
C LYS A 71 14.28 -7.50 4.94
N THR A 72 13.68 -6.31 4.85
CA THR A 72 13.80 -5.27 5.88
C THR A 72 12.51 -4.99 6.63
N GLN A 73 11.36 -5.40 6.10
CA GLN A 73 10.06 -5.12 6.70
C GLN A 73 9.52 -6.32 7.50
N ASP A 74 8.91 -6.02 8.65
CA ASP A 74 8.09 -6.98 9.40
C ASP A 74 6.74 -7.17 8.67
N ILE A 75 6.65 -8.22 7.86
CA ILE A 75 5.46 -8.54 7.04
C ILE A 75 4.67 -9.63 7.74
N ARG A 76 3.54 -9.25 8.35
CA ARG A 76 2.65 -10.19 9.05
C ARG A 76 1.71 -10.97 8.13
N GLN A 77 1.26 -10.35 7.06
CA GLN A 77 0.38 -10.94 6.05
C GLN A 77 0.83 -10.46 4.68
N PHE A 78 1.36 -11.38 3.87
CA PHE A 78 2.02 -11.01 2.61
C PHE A 78 1.03 -10.48 1.57
N ARG A 79 -0.11 -11.14 1.36
CA ARG A 79 -1.10 -10.75 0.34
C ARG A 79 -1.64 -9.31 0.54
N PRO A 80 -2.15 -8.90 1.72
CA PRO A 80 -2.60 -7.53 1.94
C PRO A 80 -1.46 -6.51 1.80
N TRP A 81 -0.27 -6.85 2.26
CA TRP A 81 0.91 -5.99 2.13
C TRP A 81 1.30 -5.79 0.66
N LEU A 82 1.30 -6.85 -0.14
CA LEU A 82 1.65 -6.80 -1.56
C LEU A 82 0.62 -6.00 -2.38
N HIS A 83 -0.68 -6.14 -2.08
CA HIS A 83 -1.72 -5.32 -2.70
C HIS A 83 -1.44 -3.82 -2.51
N VAL A 84 -1.02 -3.44 -1.30
CA VAL A 84 -0.65 -2.05 -0.95
C VAL A 84 0.58 -1.61 -1.72
N VAL A 85 1.63 -2.43 -1.76
CA VAL A 85 2.84 -2.15 -2.55
C VAL A 85 2.48 -1.91 -4.02
N ALA A 86 1.66 -2.77 -4.61
CA ALA A 86 1.26 -2.66 -6.01
C ALA A 86 0.46 -1.39 -6.30
N LYS A 87 -0.56 -1.10 -5.48
CA LYS A 87 -1.33 0.14 -5.56
C LYS A 87 -0.43 1.37 -5.47
N ASN A 88 0.50 1.36 -4.52
CA ASN A 88 1.40 2.48 -4.28
C ASN A 88 2.35 2.72 -5.43
N HIS A 89 2.89 1.64 -6.00
CA HIS A 89 3.68 1.71 -7.23
C HIS A 89 2.88 2.41 -8.33
N CYS A 90 1.62 2.01 -8.55
CA CYS A 90 0.77 2.60 -9.57
C CYS A 90 0.50 4.09 -9.33
N LEU A 91 0.09 4.45 -8.11
CA LEU A 91 -0.18 5.83 -7.74
C LEU A 91 1.06 6.72 -7.85
N MET A 92 2.23 6.20 -7.48
CA MET A 92 3.50 6.90 -7.64
C MET A 92 3.79 7.18 -9.12
N GLN A 93 3.69 6.16 -9.98
CA GLN A 93 3.94 6.32 -11.43
C GLN A 93 2.96 7.30 -12.08
N LEU A 94 1.67 7.23 -11.70
CA LEU A 94 0.66 8.18 -12.17
C LEU A 94 0.93 9.61 -11.70
N ARG A 95 1.46 9.79 -10.48
CA ARG A 95 1.91 11.10 -9.98
C ARG A 95 3.14 11.60 -10.75
N LYS A 96 4.13 10.74 -11.05
CA LYS A 96 5.31 11.12 -11.86
C LYS A 96 4.90 11.76 -13.18
N LYS A 97 3.85 11.24 -13.83
CA LYS A 97 3.32 11.78 -15.09
C LYS A 97 2.73 13.19 -14.97
N ASN A 98 2.28 13.58 -13.77
CA ASN A 98 1.67 14.88 -13.48
C ASN A 98 2.65 15.86 -12.80
N LEU A 99 3.88 15.44 -12.49
CA LEU A 99 4.90 16.32 -11.94
C LEU A 99 5.60 17.08 -13.06
N THR A 100 5.84 18.36 -12.84
CA THR A 100 6.64 19.23 -13.72
C THR A 100 8.14 18.89 -13.67
N VAL A 101 8.56 18.13 -12.65
CA VAL A 101 9.93 17.68 -12.42
C VAL A 101 9.92 16.15 -12.24
N PRO A 102 10.78 15.39 -12.95
CA PRO A 102 10.87 13.94 -12.80
C PRO A 102 11.14 13.53 -11.35
N TYR A 103 10.50 12.45 -10.89
CA TYR A 103 10.66 11.97 -9.50
C TYR A 103 12.10 11.60 -9.14
N ASP A 104 12.86 11.10 -10.11
CA ASP A 104 14.25 10.68 -9.89
C ASP A 104 15.15 11.91 -9.65
N ASP A 105 14.70 13.09 -10.06
CA ASP A 105 15.35 14.38 -9.82
C ASP A 105 14.85 15.07 -8.52
N LEU A 106 13.89 14.47 -7.80
CA LEU A 106 13.47 14.99 -6.49
C LEU A 106 14.52 14.68 -5.43
N PRO A 107 14.72 15.55 -4.43
CA PRO A 107 15.59 15.25 -3.30
C PRO A 107 15.09 14.01 -2.53
N PRO A 108 15.98 13.18 -1.96
CA PRO A 108 15.61 11.93 -1.28
C PRO A 108 14.56 12.09 -0.17
N SER A 109 14.51 13.24 0.49
CA SER A 109 13.49 13.58 1.49
C SER A 109 12.09 13.72 0.86
N ALA A 110 11.98 14.37 -0.29
CA ALA A 110 10.72 14.50 -1.02
C ALA A 110 10.27 13.15 -1.62
N GLN A 111 11.22 12.34 -2.10
CA GLN A 111 10.95 10.97 -2.53
C GLN A 111 10.41 10.12 -1.36
N ALA A 112 11.07 10.18 -0.20
CA ALA A 112 10.66 9.45 1.00
C ALA A 112 9.28 9.90 1.52
N GLU A 113 8.92 11.17 1.37
CA GLU A 113 7.61 11.72 1.72
C GLU A 113 6.49 11.25 0.76
N ILE A 114 6.80 11.12 -0.53
CA ILE A 114 5.87 10.55 -1.52
C ILE A 114 5.61 9.07 -1.24
N VAL A 115 6.67 8.32 -0.90
CA VAL A 115 6.57 6.91 -0.48
C VAL A 115 5.83 6.78 0.87
N HIS A 116 6.04 7.69 1.82
CA HIS A 116 5.31 7.68 3.11
C HIS A 116 3.84 8.08 2.97
N SER A 117 3.50 8.98 2.04
CA SER A 117 2.12 9.26 1.64
C SER A 117 1.45 8.06 0.95
N ALA A 118 2.23 7.15 0.37
CA ALA A 118 1.73 5.95 -0.28
C ALA A 118 1.67 4.75 0.70
N GLY A 119 2.54 4.66 1.70
CA GLY A 119 2.65 3.53 2.65
C GLY A 119 1.44 3.25 3.56
N ALA A 120 0.28 3.86 3.29
CA ALA A 120 -0.94 3.54 4.00
C ALA A 120 -1.99 2.92 3.09
N VAL A 121 -2.36 1.69 3.40
CA VAL A 121 -3.56 1.06 2.84
C VAL A 121 -4.72 2.02 3.02
N HIS A 122 -5.46 2.26 1.94
CA HIS A 122 -6.68 3.03 2.03
C HIS A 122 -7.64 2.27 2.96
N PRO A 123 -8.10 2.88 4.08
CA PRO A 123 -9.00 2.22 5.02
C PRO A 123 -10.19 1.57 4.30
N MET A 124 -10.88 2.30 3.40
CA MET A 124 -11.97 1.70 2.59
C MET A 124 -11.57 0.43 1.85
N GLU A 125 -10.38 0.28 1.28
CA GLU A 125 -10.07 -0.94 0.51
C GLU A 125 -9.88 -2.16 1.41
N VAL A 126 -9.28 -1.99 2.60
CA VAL A 126 -9.19 -3.10 3.59
C VAL A 126 -10.58 -3.51 4.05
N PHE A 127 -11.43 -2.52 4.31
CA PHE A 127 -12.74 -2.75 4.89
C PHE A 127 -13.78 -3.15 3.85
N GLU A 128 -13.65 -2.75 2.58
CA GLU A 128 -14.48 -3.19 1.45
C GLU A 128 -14.25 -4.66 1.14
N GLU A 129 -13.00 -5.14 1.15
CA GLU A 129 -12.69 -6.56 0.92
C GLU A 129 -13.31 -7.49 1.97
N ASN A 130 -13.51 -7.00 3.19
CA ASN A 130 -14.13 -7.76 4.28
C ASN A 130 -15.65 -7.56 4.40
N GLY A 131 -16.27 -6.73 3.55
CA GLY A 131 -17.70 -6.38 3.66
C GLY A 131 -18.04 -5.49 4.87
N GLU A 132 -17.05 -4.77 5.40
CA GLU A 132 -17.12 -3.98 6.64
C GLU A 132 -17.43 -2.48 6.38
N GLU A 133 -17.93 -2.14 5.19
CA GLU A 133 -18.12 -0.76 4.73
C GLU A 133 -19.01 0.07 5.68
N GLN A 134 -20.10 -0.54 6.18
CA GLN A 134 -21.00 0.12 7.12
C GLN A 134 -20.32 0.38 8.47
N ALA A 135 -19.52 -0.57 8.96
CA ALA A 135 -18.77 -0.40 10.20
C ALA A 135 -17.73 0.72 10.07
N LEU A 136 -17.06 0.82 8.92
CA LEU A 136 -16.12 1.89 8.63
C LEU A 136 -16.79 3.27 8.65
N LYS A 137 -17.93 3.45 7.98
CA LYS A 137 -18.67 4.73 7.96
C LYS A 137 -19.02 5.19 9.37
N GLU A 138 -19.52 4.28 10.20
CA GLU A 138 -19.86 4.60 11.59
C GLU A 138 -18.62 4.87 12.46
N CYS A 139 -17.50 4.22 12.18
CA CYS A 139 -16.25 4.46 12.90
C CYS A 139 -15.55 5.76 12.50
N LEU A 140 -15.71 6.22 11.26
CA LEU A 140 -15.24 7.53 10.81
C LEU A 140 -15.89 8.67 11.58
N GLU A 141 -17.20 8.57 11.84
CA GLU A 141 -17.93 9.55 12.64
C GLU A 141 -17.49 9.62 14.11
N LYS A 142 -16.79 8.59 14.61
CA LYS A 142 -16.29 8.53 15.98
C LYS A 142 -14.86 9.06 16.14
N LEU A 143 -14.18 9.39 15.04
CA LEU A 143 -12.85 9.96 15.12
C LEU A 143 -12.89 11.39 15.68
N PRO A 144 -11.85 11.81 16.43
CA PRO A 144 -11.64 13.22 16.72
C PRO A 144 -11.68 14.07 15.43
N PRO A 145 -12.27 15.29 15.46
CA PRO A 145 -12.52 16.07 14.25
C PRO A 145 -11.30 16.27 13.35
N GLN A 146 -10.14 16.61 13.92
CA GLN A 146 -8.90 16.78 13.15
C GLN A 146 -8.40 15.46 12.54
N GLN A 147 -8.54 14.34 13.25
CA GLN A 147 -8.18 13.02 12.71
C GLN A 147 -9.12 12.64 11.55
N LYS A 148 -10.44 12.82 11.73
CA LYS A 148 -11.43 12.59 10.69
C LYS A 148 -11.11 13.41 9.45
N HIS A 149 -10.92 14.72 9.62
CA HIS A 149 -10.64 15.63 8.52
C HIS A 149 -9.36 15.22 7.76
N CYS A 150 -8.25 14.99 8.47
CA CYS A 150 -7.00 14.61 7.81
C CYS A 150 -7.10 13.24 7.12
N VAL A 151 -7.80 12.28 7.72
CA VAL A 151 -8.08 10.96 7.11
C VAL A 151 -8.92 11.11 5.84
N GLU A 152 -9.97 11.93 5.86
CA GLU A 152 -10.81 12.20 4.70
C GLU A 152 -10.02 12.84 3.56
N GLN A 153 -9.26 13.90 3.86
CA GLN A 153 -8.44 14.59 2.87
C GLN A 153 -7.39 13.67 2.25
N PHE A 154 -6.76 12.83 3.07
CA PHE A 154 -5.68 11.96 2.63
C PHE A 154 -6.19 10.76 1.83
N TYR A 155 -7.13 9.99 2.38
CA TYR A 155 -7.58 8.74 1.77
C TYR A 155 -8.65 8.96 0.70
N PHE A 156 -9.63 9.82 0.98
CA PHE A 156 -10.79 9.98 0.11
C PHE A 156 -10.55 11.04 -0.98
N GLN A 157 -9.76 12.07 -0.66
CA GLN A 157 -9.44 13.16 -1.58
C GLN A 157 -8.01 13.08 -2.14
N ASN A 158 -7.25 12.03 -1.80
CA ASN A 158 -5.91 11.76 -2.32
C ASN A 158 -4.89 12.90 -2.14
N LYS A 159 -5.07 13.77 -1.14
CA LYS A 159 -4.13 14.86 -0.86
C LYS A 159 -2.86 14.34 -0.18
N SER A 160 -1.73 14.96 -0.49
CA SER A 160 -0.46 14.68 0.21
C SER A 160 -0.46 15.31 1.61
N TYR A 161 0.42 14.85 2.49
CA TYR A 161 0.62 15.49 3.81
C TYR A 161 0.86 16.99 3.70
N LYS A 162 1.67 17.41 2.72
CA LYS A 162 1.95 18.82 2.46
C LYS A 162 0.71 19.58 1.97
N ALA A 163 -0.04 19.02 1.02
CA ALA A 163 -1.26 19.66 0.54
C ALA A 163 -2.32 19.80 1.64
N ILE A 164 -2.34 18.88 2.62
CA ILE A 164 -3.22 18.98 3.79
C ILE A 164 -2.69 20.05 4.74
N ALA A 165 -1.40 20.06 5.06
CA ALA A 165 -0.78 21.09 5.88
C ALA A 165 -1.00 22.51 5.31
N ASP A 166 -0.80 22.67 4.00
CA ASP A 166 -1.03 23.93 3.30
C ASP A 166 -2.52 24.33 3.31
N LEU A 167 -3.44 23.36 3.26
CA LEU A 167 -4.89 23.59 3.31
C LEU A 167 -5.38 23.97 4.71
N THR A 168 -4.86 23.31 5.76
CA THR A 168 -5.33 23.47 7.13
C THR A 168 -4.53 24.51 7.92
N GLY A 169 -3.34 24.88 7.45
CA GLY A 169 -2.37 25.69 8.19
C GLY A 169 -1.69 24.93 9.33
N GLU A 170 -1.87 23.61 9.44
CA GLU A 170 -1.25 22.79 10.47
C GLU A 170 0.19 22.41 10.11
N GLU A 171 1.02 22.16 11.13
CA GLU A 171 2.36 21.63 10.91
C GLU A 171 2.33 20.24 10.27
N LEU A 172 3.26 19.97 9.35
CA LEU A 172 3.35 18.70 8.64
C LEU A 172 3.45 17.48 9.59
N GLY A 173 4.14 17.65 10.72
CA GLY A 173 4.23 16.62 11.76
C GLY A 173 2.87 16.31 12.40
N LEU A 174 2.08 17.34 12.70
CA LEU A 174 0.74 17.20 13.26
C LEU A 174 -0.20 16.51 12.27
N VAL A 175 -0.16 16.88 10.99
CA VAL A 175 -0.93 16.22 9.92
C VAL A 175 -0.60 14.73 9.84
N ARG A 176 0.69 14.37 9.87
CA ARG A 176 1.13 12.96 9.88
C ARG A 176 0.58 12.21 11.08
N SER A 177 0.70 12.80 12.28
CA SER A 177 0.18 12.20 13.51
C SER A 177 -1.34 12.05 13.49
N ASN A 178 -2.08 13.02 12.99
CA ASN A 178 -3.54 12.95 12.85
C ASN A 178 -3.97 11.80 11.93
N ILE A 179 -3.31 11.63 10.79
CA ILE A 179 -3.60 10.55 9.84
C ILE A 179 -3.25 9.18 10.42
N GLN A 180 -2.07 9.06 11.05
CA GLN A 180 -1.63 7.81 11.66
C GLN A 180 -2.56 7.37 12.81
N ASN A 181 -2.90 8.30 13.71
CA ASN A 181 -3.79 8.03 14.84
C ASN A 181 -5.23 7.77 14.38
N GLY A 182 -5.72 8.54 13.41
CA GLY A 182 -7.03 8.32 12.80
C GLY A 182 -7.15 6.91 12.20
N ARG A 183 -6.16 6.49 11.40
CA ARG A 183 -6.11 5.12 10.85
C ARG A 183 -6.09 4.05 11.94
N ARG A 184 -5.27 4.23 12.99
CA ARG A 184 -5.21 3.28 14.11
C ARG A 184 -6.56 3.16 14.81
N ASN A 185 -7.22 4.28 15.06
CA ASN A 185 -8.50 4.34 15.76
C ASN A 185 -9.64 3.75 14.92
N LEU A 186 -9.62 3.95 13.60
CA LEU A 186 -10.55 3.28 12.68
C LEU A 186 -10.41 1.77 12.75
N ARG A 187 -9.18 1.25 12.64
CA ARG A 187 -8.92 -0.19 12.75
C ARG A 187 -9.49 -0.77 14.04
N ILE A 188 -9.13 -0.19 15.19
CA ILE A 188 -9.61 -0.66 16.51
C ILE A 188 -11.14 -0.61 16.60
N CYS A 189 -11.77 0.43 16.06
CA CYS A 189 -13.21 0.59 16.08
C CYS A 189 -13.92 -0.46 15.21
N VAL A 190 -13.40 -0.70 14.01
CA VAL A 190 -13.98 -1.65 13.06
C VAL A 190 -13.78 -3.08 13.55
N GLU A 191 -12.59 -3.46 14.01
CA GLU A 191 -12.30 -4.78 14.59
C GLU A 191 -13.28 -5.12 15.74
N LYS A 192 -13.54 -4.15 16.63
CA LYS A 192 -14.53 -4.28 17.71
C LYS A 192 -15.96 -4.47 17.21
N LYS A 193 -16.33 -3.82 16.10
CA LYS A 193 -17.68 -3.91 15.52
C LYS A 193 -17.92 -5.21 14.77
N VAL A 194 -16.91 -5.69 14.07
CA VAL A 194 -16.98 -6.87 13.21
C VAL A 194 -16.72 -8.16 14.02
N GLY A 195 -16.14 -8.03 15.21
CA GLY A 195 -15.98 -9.15 16.14
C GLY A 195 -14.78 -10.05 15.83
N VAL A 196 -13.75 -9.50 15.18
CA VAL A 196 -12.49 -10.23 14.95
C VAL A 196 -11.71 -10.26 16.26
N ARG A 197 -11.63 -11.45 16.87
CA ARG A 197 -10.66 -11.78 17.93
C ARG A 197 -9.28 -11.98 17.34
#